data_AF-A0AAJ2ER02-F1
#
_entry.id   AF-A0AAJ2ER02-F1
#
_cell.length_a   1.000
_cell.length_b   1.000
_cell.length_c   1.000
_cell.angle_alpha   90.00
_cell.angle_beta   90.00
_cell.angle_gamma   90.00
#
_symmetry.space_group_name_H-M   'P 1'
#
loop_
_entity.id
_entity.type
_entity.pdbx_description
1 polymer ?
#
loop_
_entity_poly.entity_id
_entity_poly.type
_entity_poly.pdbx_seq_one_letter_code
_entity_poly.pdbx_strand_id
1 'polypeptide(L)'
;MTYDRKDVPNLADEYVLGLLDAVEAGEIEDSMKRDPELQAAIAASRDRFLPLDTGLSPQSVSQDLWQRIESALPQQEKHATALPVANDNGVRRWKFAAFTSLAASLILAVGLIYSLTRTVEPLVIAVLVNDAGEVQAVVEDFGNDEASVRLLADFAVPRDKTIQVWTLPSRDVGPVSLGLLEGVRSARLQGPALPRPRADQLYELTLEQAGGSPTGRPTGPILAKGFARMPR
;
A
#
# COMPACT_ATOMS: atom_id res chain seq x y z
N MET A 1 42.04 -6.28 47.40
CA MET A 1 42.71 -7.25 46.53
C MET A 1 43.39 -6.61 45.31
N THR A 2 44.64 -6.99 45.04
CA THR A 2 45.29 -6.80 43.73
C THR A 2 45.53 -8.19 43.16
N TYR A 3 44.72 -8.61 42.18
CA TYR A 3 44.90 -9.88 41.46
C TYR A 3 45.46 -9.60 40.07
N ASP A 4 46.29 -10.52 39.53
CA ASP A 4 46.69 -10.45 38.12
C ASP A 4 45.47 -10.74 37.25
N ARG A 5 45.29 -9.97 36.17
CA ARG A 5 44.19 -10.20 35.22
C ARG A 5 44.21 -11.61 34.63
N LYS A 6 45.40 -12.22 34.54
CA LYS A 6 45.55 -13.59 34.06
C LYS A 6 44.91 -14.63 34.98
N ASP A 7 44.74 -14.31 36.25
CA ASP A 7 44.22 -15.22 37.28
C ASP A 7 42.71 -15.05 37.52
N VAL A 8 42.09 -14.03 36.92
CA VAL A 8 40.66 -13.73 37.05
C VAL A 8 39.75 -14.94 36.76
N PRO A 9 40.00 -15.78 35.74
CA PRO A 9 39.17 -16.96 35.50
C PRO A 9 39.24 -17.99 36.64
N ASN A 10 40.43 -18.23 37.20
CA ASN A 10 40.61 -19.20 38.28
C ASN A 10 39.99 -18.66 39.59
N LEU A 11 40.20 -17.38 39.87
CA LEU A 11 39.63 -16.71 41.04
C LEU A 11 38.10 -16.68 40.99
N ALA A 12 37.52 -16.53 39.80
CA ALA A 12 36.08 -16.65 39.58
C ALA A 12 35.57 -18.06 39.86
N ASP A 13 36.29 -19.10 39.41
CA ASP A 13 35.93 -20.49 39.68
C ASP A 13 36.04 -20.83 41.18
N GLU A 14 37.09 -20.37 41.87
CA GLU A 14 37.26 -20.53 43.33
C GLU A 14 36.16 -19.82 44.12
N TYR A 15 35.79 -18.61 43.73
CA TYR A 15 34.69 -17.87 44.35
C TYR A 15 33.34 -18.59 44.16
N VAL A 16 33.03 -19.03 42.94
CA VAL A 16 31.74 -19.71 42.64
C VAL A 16 31.62 -21.05 43.34
N LEU A 17 32.70 -21.81 43.44
CA LEU A 17 32.75 -23.09 44.15
C LEU A 17 32.81 -22.92 45.68
N GLY A 18 32.90 -21.67 46.19
CA GLY A 18 32.96 -21.39 47.62
C GLY A 18 34.27 -21.84 48.29
N LEU A 19 35.39 -21.82 47.54
CA LEU A 19 36.71 -22.24 48.02
C LEU A 19 37.48 -21.11 48.72
N LEU A 20 37.04 -19.86 48.55
CA LEU A 20 37.64 -18.69 49.19
C LEU A 20 37.20 -18.54 50.64
N ASP A 21 38.05 -17.96 51.48
CA ASP A 21 37.66 -17.61 52.84
C ASP A 21 36.69 -16.40 52.88
N ALA A 22 36.11 -16.13 54.04
CA ALA A 22 35.10 -15.07 54.19
C ALA A 22 35.66 -13.65 53.92
N VAL A 23 36.95 -13.43 54.14
CA VAL A 23 37.61 -12.14 53.89
C VAL A 23 37.85 -11.98 52.40
N GLU A 24 38.42 -13.00 51.75
CA GLU A 24 38.68 -13.04 50.32
C GLU A 24 37.39 -12.92 49.49
N ALA A 25 36.33 -13.65 49.87
CA ALA A 25 35.02 -13.56 49.22
C ALA A 25 34.44 -12.14 49.32
N GLY A 26 34.56 -11.50 50.49
CA GLY A 26 34.14 -10.11 50.68
C GLY A 26 34.95 -9.13 49.80
N GLU A 27 36.26 -9.33 49.67
CA GLU A 27 37.10 -8.54 48.77
C GLU A 27 36.71 -8.70 47.29
N ILE A 28 36.36 -9.92 46.86
CA ILE A 28 35.83 -10.18 45.50
C ILE A 28 34.51 -9.45 45.28
N GLU A 29 33.57 -9.53 46.22
CA GLU A 29 32.26 -8.86 46.11
C GLU A 29 32.39 -7.33 46.02
N ASP A 30 33.34 -6.74 46.77
CA ASP A 30 33.64 -5.31 46.69
C ASP A 30 34.39 -4.92 45.40
N SER A 31 35.15 -5.84 44.83
CA SER A 31 35.86 -5.64 43.56
C SER A 31 34.90 -5.76 42.37
N MET A 32 33.97 -6.72 42.42
CA MET A 32 32.91 -6.90 41.43
C MET A 32 32.12 -5.61 41.20
N LYS A 33 31.90 -4.75 42.20
CA LYS A 33 31.17 -3.47 42.03
C LYS A 33 31.83 -2.52 41.01
N ARG A 34 33.13 -2.70 40.72
CA ARG A 34 33.94 -1.78 39.91
C ARG A 34 34.69 -2.44 38.75
N ASP A 35 34.74 -3.77 38.69
CA ASP A 35 35.45 -4.51 37.66
C ASP A 35 34.48 -5.36 36.79
N PRO A 36 34.16 -4.92 35.56
CA PRO A 36 33.28 -5.68 34.67
C PRO A 36 33.91 -6.96 34.12
N GLU A 37 35.25 -7.05 34.07
CA GLU A 37 35.97 -8.25 33.59
C GLU A 37 35.81 -9.38 34.61
N LEU A 38 35.98 -9.06 35.90
CA LEU A 38 35.72 -9.98 37.01
C LEU A 38 34.24 -10.40 37.08
N GLN A 39 33.30 -9.46 36.90
CA GLN A 39 31.86 -9.78 36.84
C GLN A 39 31.54 -10.80 35.74
N ALA A 40 32.09 -10.58 34.53
CA ALA A 40 31.87 -11.46 33.39
C ALA A 40 32.48 -12.86 33.62
N ALA A 41 33.67 -12.94 34.21
CA ALA A 41 34.32 -14.21 34.54
C ALA A 41 33.50 -15.01 35.57
N ILE A 42 33.00 -14.35 36.62
CA ILE A 42 32.14 -14.99 37.64
C ILE A 42 30.82 -15.45 37.04
N ALA A 43 30.19 -14.64 36.17
CA ALA A 43 28.97 -15.05 35.48
C ALA A 43 29.22 -16.30 34.60
N ALA A 44 30.29 -16.30 33.80
CA ALA A 44 30.66 -17.45 32.98
C ALA A 44 30.99 -18.70 33.81
N SER A 45 31.58 -18.52 34.99
CA SER A 45 31.85 -19.61 35.93
C SER A 45 30.56 -20.19 36.52
N ARG A 46 29.61 -19.34 36.94
CA ARG A 46 28.28 -19.76 37.40
C ARG A 46 27.53 -20.56 36.35
N ASP A 47 27.51 -20.09 35.10
CA ASP A 47 26.86 -20.80 34.00
C ASP A 47 27.51 -22.17 33.74
N ARG A 48 28.84 -22.26 33.88
CA ARG A 48 29.59 -23.51 33.70
C ARG A 48 29.25 -24.55 34.78
N PHE A 49 29.07 -24.13 36.02
CA PHE A 49 28.78 -25.02 37.15
C PHE A 49 27.29 -25.22 37.43
N LEU A 50 26.41 -24.42 36.84
CA LEU A 50 24.95 -24.56 36.97
C LEU A 50 24.41 -25.99 36.69
N PRO A 51 24.96 -26.78 35.75
CA PRO A 51 24.51 -28.15 35.54
C PRO A 51 24.70 -29.06 36.77
N LEU A 52 25.63 -28.74 37.68
CA LEU A 52 25.83 -29.49 38.92
C LEU A 52 24.64 -29.31 39.88
N ASP A 53 24.08 -28.10 39.95
CA ASP A 53 22.93 -27.78 40.80
C ASP A 53 21.62 -28.37 40.24
N THR A 54 21.46 -28.34 38.92
CA THR A 54 20.23 -28.86 38.28
C THR A 54 20.13 -30.39 38.28
N GLY A 55 21.22 -31.10 38.54
CA GLY A 55 21.26 -32.56 38.70
C GLY A 55 20.85 -33.07 40.09
N LEU A 56 20.64 -32.18 41.06
CA LEU A 56 20.32 -32.55 42.44
C LEU A 56 18.82 -32.82 42.62
N SER A 57 18.49 -33.84 43.41
CA SER A 57 17.09 -34.09 43.80
C SER A 57 16.64 -33.06 44.83
N PRO A 58 15.52 -32.35 44.62
CA PRO A 58 15.02 -31.37 45.58
C PRO A 58 14.71 -32.00 46.94
N GLN A 59 15.24 -31.42 48.02
CA GLN A 59 14.92 -31.83 49.38
C GLN A 59 13.87 -30.88 49.98
N SER A 60 12.80 -31.45 50.56
CA SER A 60 11.76 -30.66 51.21
C SER A 60 12.28 -30.03 52.49
N VAL A 61 12.16 -28.70 52.59
CA VAL A 61 12.43 -27.93 53.82
C VAL A 61 11.12 -27.64 54.58
N SER A 62 11.18 -27.50 55.91
CA SER A 62 10.00 -27.20 56.74
C SER A 62 9.42 -25.82 56.44
N GLN A 63 8.10 -25.67 56.53
CA GLN A 63 7.41 -24.38 56.35
C GLN A 63 7.84 -23.32 57.37
N ASP A 64 8.19 -23.72 58.60
CA ASP A 64 8.67 -22.81 59.64
C ASP A 64 9.99 -22.11 59.26
N LEU A 65 10.84 -22.78 58.48
CA LEU A 65 12.08 -22.17 57.97
C LEU A 65 11.76 -21.01 57.03
N TRP A 66 10.77 -21.19 56.15
CA TRP A 66 10.33 -20.14 55.24
C TRP A 66 9.79 -18.92 55.99
N GLN A 67 8.96 -19.14 57.00
CA GLN A 67 8.43 -18.05 57.84
C GLN A 67 9.55 -17.31 58.58
N ARG A 68 10.54 -18.03 59.10
CA ARG A 68 11.71 -17.42 59.75
C ARG A 68 12.51 -16.56 58.78
N ILE A 69 12.76 -17.05 57.56
CA ILE A 69 13.45 -16.28 56.51
C ILE A 69 12.66 -15.01 56.19
N GLU A 70 11.35 -15.14 55.94
CA GLU A 70 10.47 -14.00 55.62
C GLU A 70 10.48 -12.94 56.73
N SER A 71 10.47 -13.37 58.01
CA SER A 71 10.53 -12.47 59.16
C SER A 71 11.90 -11.83 59.41
N ALA A 72 12.98 -12.46 58.93
CA ALA A 72 14.36 -11.98 59.10
C ALA A 72 14.81 -11.03 57.98
N LEU A 73 14.08 -10.99 56.86
CA LEU A 73 14.36 -10.04 55.80
C LEU A 73 14.08 -8.61 56.28
N PRO A 74 14.97 -7.65 55.99
CA PRO A 74 14.69 -6.25 56.30
C PRO A 74 13.40 -5.86 55.58
N GLN A 75 12.54 -5.09 56.25
CA GLN A 75 11.33 -4.57 55.66
C GLN A 75 11.74 -3.71 54.47
N GLN A 76 11.64 -4.28 53.26
CA GLN A 76 11.92 -3.55 52.03
C GLN A 76 10.86 -2.46 51.97
N GLU A 77 11.23 -1.23 52.33
CA GLU A 77 10.43 -0.09 51.94
C GLU A 77 10.23 -0.25 50.44
N LYS A 78 8.98 -0.34 50.02
CA LYS A 78 8.61 -0.25 48.62
C LYS A 78 8.89 1.18 48.17
N HIS A 79 10.16 1.55 48.09
CA HIS A 79 10.61 2.49 47.10
C HIS A 79 10.36 1.81 45.77
N ALA A 80 9.11 1.89 45.31
CA ALA A 80 8.78 1.81 43.92
C ALA A 80 9.38 3.07 43.26
N THR A 81 10.70 3.18 43.22
CA THR A 81 11.36 3.76 42.07
C THR A 81 11.05 2.79 40.95
N ALA A 82 9.90 3.00 40.33
CA ALA A 82 9.60 2.40 39.05
C ALA A 82 10.77 2.78 38.13
N LEU A 83 11.69 1.83 37.93
CA LEU A 83 12.63 1.91 36.84
C LEU A 83 11.76 2.16 35.60
N PRO A 84 12.04 3.21 34.79
CA PRO A 84 11.26 3.43 33.59
C PRO A 84 11.31 2.14 32.79
N VAL A 85 10.15 1.57 32.50
CA VAL A 85 10.04 0.39 31.65
C VAL A 85 10.81 0.73 30.39
N ALA A 86 11.86 -0.05 30.06
CA ALA A 86 12.73 0.21 28.90
C ALA A 86 11.97 0.24 27.55
N ASN A 87 10.68 -0.07 27.57
CA ASN A 87 9.76 0.03 26.47
C ASN A 87 8.53 0.87 26.88
N ASP A 88 8.67 2.20 26.88
CA ASP A 88 7.54 3.14 26.95
C ASP A 88 6.87 3.29 25.56
N ASN A 89 6.53 2.14 24.96
CA ASN A 89 5.56 2.10 23.87
C ASN A 89 4.18 2.33 24.48
N GLY A 90 3.95 3.57 24.94
CA GLY A 90 2.70 4.00 25.53
C GLY A 90 1.57 3.56 24.62
N VAL A 91 0.67 2.76 25.17
CA VAL A 91 -0.46 2.12 24.46
C VAL A 91 -1.24 3.14 23.63
N ARG A 92 -1.21 4.41 24.04
CA ARG A 92 -1.81 5.55 23.33
C ARG A 92 -1.16 5.86 21.97
N ARG A 93 0.16 5.78 21.83
CA ARG A 93 0.88 6.04 20.56
C ARG A 93 0.60 4.94 19.53
N TRP A 94 0.63 3.68 19.97
CA TRP A 94 0.28 2.54 19.12
C TRP A 94 -1.22 2.53 18.76
N LYS A 95 -2.10 2.88 19.69
CA LYS A 95 -3.54 3.07 19.40
C LYS A 95 -3.77 4.21 18.40
N PHE A 96 -3.09 5.36 18.56
CA PHE A 96 -3.19 6.46 17.58
C PHE A 96 -2.73 6.05 16.20
N ALA A 97 -1.59 5.35 16.09
CA ALA A 97 -1.09 4.84 14.81
C ALA A 97 -2.07 3.83 14.16
N ALA A 98 -2.68 2.96 14.96
CA ALA A 98 -3.69 2.02 14.47
C ALA A 98 -4.97 2.74 13.98
N PHE A 99 -5.46 3.74 14.73
CA PHE A 99 -6.65 4.51 14.33
C PHE A 99 -6.41 5.36 13.09
N THR A 100 -5.24 5.99 12.93
CA THR A 100 -4.94 6.78 11.73
C THR A 100 -4.77 5.91 10.49
N SER A 101 -4.13 4.74 10.63
CA SER A 101 -4.00 3.77 9.54
C SER A 101 -5.37 3.24 9.08
N LEU A 102 -6.27 2.93 10.01
CA LEU A 102 -7.64 2.51 9.69
C LEU A 102 -8.41 3.62 8.98
N ALA A 103 -8.35 4.86 9.50
CA ALA A 103 -9.01 6.00 8.89
C ALA A 103 -8.48 6.29 7.48
N ALA A 104 -7.15 6.28 7.28
CA ALA A 104 -6.54 6.46 5.97
C ALA A 104 -6.95 5.35 4.98
N SER A 105 -7.01 4.10 5.44
CA SER A 105 -7.45 2.97 4.63
C SER A 105 -8.92 3.08 4.22
N LEU A 106 -9.79 3.55 5.11
CA LEU A 106 -11.20 3.80 4.79
C LEU A 106 -11.36 4.95 3.81
N ILE A 107 -10.61 6.04 3.97
CA ILE A 107 -10.62 7.17 3.02
C ILE A 107 -10.13 6.69 1.64
N LEU A 108 -9.05 5.92 1.60
CA LEU A 108 -8.54 5.35 0.36
C LEU A 108 -9.56 4.40 -0.28
N ALA A 109 -10.19 3.53 0.51
CA ALA A 109 -11.21 2.60 0.02
C ALA A 109 -12.42 3.35 -0.56
N VAL A 110 -12.93 4.35 0.16
CA VAL A 110 -14.04 5.20 -0.31
C VAL A 110 -13.62 5.97 -1.58
N GLY A 111 -12.42 6.54 -1.62
CA GLY A 111 -11.89 7.24 -2.78
C GLY A 111 -11.72 6.32 -3.99
N LEU A 112 -11.25 5.09 -3.78
CA LEU A 112 -11.09 4.09 -4.82
C LEU A 112 -12.44 3.60 -5.35
N ILE A 113 -13.40 3.32 -4.46
CA ILE A 113 -14.78 2.99 -4.84
C ILE A 113 -15.35 4.13 -5.67
N TYR A 114 -15.28 5.36 -5.17
CA TYR A 114 -15.77 6.55 -5.88
C TYR A 114 -15.13 6.71 -7.26
N SER A 115 -13.82 6.48 -7.37
CA SER A 115 -13.09 6.55 -8.63
C SER A 115 -13.49 5.44 -9.60
N LEU A 116 -13.70 4.21 -9.13
CA LEU A 116 -14.05 3.06 -9.96
C LEU A 116 -15.52 3.08 -10.38
N THR A 117 -16.42 3.61 -9.54
CA THR A 117 -17.85 3.71 -9.83
C THR A 117 -18.22 4.98 -10.58
N ARG A 118 -17.27 5.90 -10.82
CA ARG A 118 -17.51 7.08 -11.64
C ARG A 118 -17.57 6.68 -13.12
N THR A 119 -18.75 6.31 -13.57
CA THR A 119 -19.07 6.28 -15.00
C THR A 119 -19.39 7.70 -15.43
N VAL A 120 -18.55 8.30 -16.28
CA VAL A 120 -18.92 9.56 -16.95
C VAL A 120 -20.02 9.21 -17.93
N GLU A 121 -21.22 9.73 -17.72
CA GLU A 121 -22.33 9.52 -18.64
C GLU A 121 -22.11 10.39 -19.89
N PRO A 122 -22.34 9.85 -21.10
CA PRO A 122 -22.27 10.67 -22.30
C PRO A 122 -23.35 11.74 -22.27
N LEU A 123 -23.05 12.93 -22.80
CA LEU A 123 -24.06 13.98 -22.94
C LEU A 123 -25.02 13.66 -24.08
N VAL A 124 -24.52 13.04 -25.16
CA VAL A 124 -25.35 12.58 -26.27
C VAL A 124 -24.88 11.23 -26.80
N ILE A 125 -25.81 10.48 -27.37
CA ILE A 125 -25.58 9.20 -28.04
C ILE A 125 -26.14 9.29 -29.46
N ALA A 126 -25.31 9.03 -30.47
CA ALA A 126 -25.72 8.93 -31.87
C ALA A 126 -25.65 7.48 -32.34
N VAL A 127 -26.79 6.95 -32.80
CA VAL A 127 -26.86 5.65 -33.47
C VAL A 127 -26.69 5.89 -34.97
N LEU A 128 -25.62 5.35 -35.54
CA LEU A 128 -25.26 5.58 -36.93
C LEU A 128 -25.77 4.42 -37.79
N VAL A 129 -26.48 4.75 -38.87
CA VAL A 129 -27.04 3.79 -39.82
C VAL A 129 -26.44 3.96 -41.20
N ASN A 130 -26.36 2.87 -41.97
CA ASN A 130 -26.03 2.94 -43.40
C ASN A 130 -27.24 3.40 -44.23
N ASP A 131 -27.07 3.51 -45.56
CA ASP A 131 -28.14 3.90 -46.46
C ASP A 131 -29.31 2.89 -46.53
N ALA A 132 -29.10 1.64 -46.11
CA ALA A 132 -30.15 0.62 -45.95
C ALA A 132 -30.93 0.74 -44.62
N GLY A 133 -30.52 1.64 -43.73
CA GLY A 133 -31.13 1.83 -42.41
C GLY A 133 -30.66 0.84 -41.34
N GLU A 134 -29.64 0.05 -41.62
CA GLU A 134 -29.05 -0.91 -40.68
C GLU A 134 -28.09 -0.19 -39.73
N VAL A 135 -28.13 -0.54 -38.44
CA VAL A 135 -27.25 0.05 -37.42
C VAL A 135 -25.82 -0.44 -37.62
N GLN A 136 -24.90 0.50 -37.78
CA GLN A 136 -23.49 0.24 -38.05
C GLN A 136 -22.57 0.59 -36.88
N ALA A 137 -22.90 1.63 -36.12
CA ALA A 137 -22.09 2.10 -35.00
C ALA A 137 -22.90 2.91 -34.00
N VAL A 138 -22.33 3.08 -32.81
CA VAL A 138 -22.82 4.01 -31.78
C VAL A 138 -21.68 4.96 -31.42
N VAL A 139 -21.97 6.25 -31.40
CA VAL A 139 -21.05 7.30 -30.92
C VAL A 139 -21.61 7.87 -29.63
N GLU A 140 -20.79 7.89 -28.59
CA GLU A 140 -21.07 8.46 -27.28
C GLU A 140 -20.16 9.67 -27.10
N ASP A 141 -20.74 10.86 -27.00
CA ASP A 141 -20.01 12.12 -26.86
C ASP A 141 -20.23 12.69 -25.45
N PHE A 142 -19.14 12.89 -24.72
CA PHE A 142 -19.15 13.33 -23.34
C PHE A 142 -19.07 14.87 -23.21
N GLY A 143 -18.95 15.58 -24.34
CA GLY A 143 -18.83 17.04 -24.46
C GLY A 143 -17.56 17.65 -23.91
N ASN A 144 -16.54 16.83 -23.71
CA ASN A 144 -15.15 17.23 -23.59
C ASN A 144 -14.43 16.95 -24.91
N ASP A 145 -13.12 16.78 -24.86
CA ASP A 145 -12.26 16.34 -25.96
C ASP A 145 -12.33 14.84 -26.23
N GLU A 146 -13.21 14.10 -25.54
CA GLU A 146 -13.33 12.64 -25.64
C GLU A 146 -14.67 12.22 -26.25
N ALA A 147 -14.61 11.31 -27.21
CA ALA A 147 -15.78 10.59 -27.74
C ALA A 147 -15.48 9.09 -27.78
N SER A 148 -16.45 8.26 -27.45
CA SER A 148 -16.35 6.81 -27.63
C SER A 148 -17.14 6.38 -28.86
N VAL A 149 -16.53 5.51 -29.68
CA VAL A 149 -17.16 4.97 -30.88
C VAL A 149 -17.12 3.47 -30.79
N ARG A 150 -18.30 2.84 -30.91
CA ARG A 150 -18.45 1.39 -30.94
C ARG A 150 -19.03 0.97 -32.27
N LEU A 151 -18.20 0.35 -33.10
CA LEU A 151 -18.65 -0.30 -34.33
C LEU A 151 -19.46 -1.55 -33.97
N LEU A 152 -20.60 -1.72 -34.64
CA LEU A 152 -21.53 -2.84 -34.47
C LEU A 152 -21.54 -3.77 -35.70
N ALA A 153 -20.93 -3.32 -36.79
CA ALA A 153 -20.75 -4.08 -38.03
C ALA A 153 -19.28 -4.11 -38.41
N ASP A 154 -18.90 -5.16 -39.15
CA ASP A 154 -17.56 -5.29 -39.70
C ASP A 154 -17.43 -4.49 -41.00
N PHE A 155 -16.44 -3.60 -41.04
CA PHE A 155 -16.09 -2.86 -42.24
C PHE A 155 -14.87 -3.47 -42.91
N ALA A 156 -14.98 -3.76 -44.20
CA ALA A 156 -13.84 -4.10 -45.03
C ALA A 156 -13.05 -2.81 -45.37
N VAL A 157 -12.08 -2.48 -44.53
CA VAL A 157 -11.22 -1.29 -44.70
C VAL A 157 -9.96 -1.68 -45.49
N PRO A 158 -9.75 -1.15 -46.71
CA PRO A 158 -8.51 -1.36 -47.46
C PRO A 158 -7.26 -0.87 -46.69
N ARG A 159 -6.10 -1.47 -46.98
CA ARG A 159 -4.84 -1.14 -46.26
C ARG A 159 -4.39 0.31 -46.41
N ASP A 160 -4.79 0.98 -47.47
CA ASP A 160 -4.51 2.38 -47.80
C ASP A 160 -5.59 3.34 -47.31
N LYS A 161 -6.55 2.86 -46.51
CA LYS A 161 -7.70 3.61 -46.03
C LYS A 161 -7.88 3.49 -44.52
N THR A 162 -8.65 4.41 -43.97
CA THR A 162 -9.02 4.41 -42.56
C THR A 162 -10.44 4.93 -42.39
N ILE A 163 -11.11 4.57 -41.30
CA ILE A 163 -12.40 5.16 -40.95
C ILE A 163 -12.12 6.40 -40.13
N GLN A 164 -12.72 7.53 -40.53
CA GLN A 164 -12.68 8.77 -39.78
C GLN A 164 -14.06 9.10 -39.24
N VAL A 165 -14.10 9.53 -37.98
CA VAL A 165 -15.34 9.90 -37.28
C VAL A 165 -15.45 11.40 -37.24
N TRP A 166 -16.63 11.90 -37.59
CA TRP A 166 -16.91 13.32 -37.67
C TRP A 166 -18.16 13.68 -36.88
N THR A 167 -18.20 14.93 -36.49
CA THR A 167 -19.38 15.59 -35.95
C THR A 167 -19.61 16.92 -36.65
N LEU A 168 -20.85 17.38 -36.72
CA LEU A 168 -21.23 18.69 -37.23
C LEU A 168 -21.89 19.50 -36.11
N PRO A 169 -21.12 20.23 -35.28
CA PRO A 169 -21.65 20.96 -34.13
C PRO A 169 -22.68 22.02 -34.56
N SER A 170 -22.40 22.75 -35.64
CA SER A 170 -23.33 23.69 -36.29
C SER A 170 -22.94 23.89 -37.75
N ARG A 171 -23.84 24.49 -38.55
CA ARG A 171 -23.54 24.84 -39.95
C ARG A 171 -22.43 25.88 -40.07
N ASP A 172 -22.27 26.75 -39.06
CA ASP A 172 -21.27 27.82 -39.06
C ASP A 172 -19.87 27.30 -38.73
N VAL A 173 -19.77 26.32 -37.82
CA VAL A 173 -18.51 25.65 -37.48
C VAL A 173 -18.10 24.70 -38.60
N GLY A 174 -19.06 24.02 -39.22
CA GLY A 174 -18.80 22.97 -40.20
C GLY A 174 -18.38 21.64 -39.56
N PRO A 175 -18.06 20.63 -40.38
CA PRO A 175 -17.71 19.31 -39.89
C PRO A 175 -16.36 19.34 -39.19
N VAL A 176 -16.26 18.66 -38.06
CA VAL A 176 -15.05 18.55 -37.25
C VAL A 176 -14.73 17.08 -37.03
N SER A 177 -13.47 16.72 -37.26
CA SER A 177 -12.97 15.37 -37.02
C SER A 177 -12.91 15.10 -35.52
N LEU A 178 -13.51 14.00 -35.08
CA LEU A 178 -13.36 13.46 -33.74
C LEU A 178 -12.13 12.55 -33.63
N GLY A 179 -11.72 11.92 -34.74
CA GLY A 179 -10.53 11.08 -34.79
C GLY A 179 -10.60 9.96 -35.81
N LEU A 180 -9.52 9.19 -35.90
CA LEU A 180 -9.39 8.03 -36.79
C LEU A 180 -9.61 6.73 -36.00
N LEU A 181 -10.25 5.74 -36.61
CA LEU A 181 -10.36 4.40 -36.05
C LEU A 181 -9.23 3.52 -36.57
N GLU A 182 -8.35 3.09 -35.67
CA GLU A 182 -7.32 2.11 -35.99
C GLU A 182 -7.93 0.70 -35.96
N GLY A 183 -8.36 0.22 -37.12
CA GLY A 183 -8.98 -1.10 -37.29
C GLY A 183 -10.50 -1.13 -37.06
N VAL A 184 -11.05 -2.31 -36.79
CA VAL A 184 -12.51 -2.59 -36.80
C VAL A 184 -13.06 -2.80 -35.38
N ARG A 185 -12.52 -2.11 -34.37
CA ARG A 185 -12.92 -2.29 -32.96
C ARG A 185 -13.39 -0.98 -32.34
N SER A 186 -14.07 -1.08 -31.20
CA SER A 186 -14.46 0.09 -30.41
C SER A 186 -13.22 0.90 -30.02
N ALA A 187 -13.31 2.22 -30.14
CA ALA A 187 -12.21 3.13 -29.85
C ALA A 187 -12.68 4.33 -29.04
N ARG A 188 -11.75 4.89 -28.28
CA ARG A 188 -11.89 6.19 -27.62
C ARG A 188 -11.08 7.19 -28.41
N LEU A 189 -11.74 8.22 -28.91
CA LEU A 189 -11.19 9.24 -29.77
C LEU A 189 -10.96 10.51 -28.97
N GLN A 190 -9.81 11.15 -29.23
CA GLN A 190 -9.49 12.46 -28.69
C GLN A 190 -9.56 13.48 -29.82
N GLY A 191 -10.61 14.30 -29.77
CA GLY A 191 -10.88 15.35 -30.74
C GLY A 191 -10.42 16.73 -30.24
N PRO A 192 -10.57 17.79 -31.06
CA PRO A 192 -10.37 19.15 -30.60
C PRO A 192 -11.43 19.54 -29.56
N ALA A 193 -11.17 20.58 -28.78
CA ALA A 193 -12.17 21.15 -27.87
C ALA A 193 -13.36 21.68 -28.68
N LEU A 194 -14.54 21.08 -28.47
CA LEU A 194 -15.78 21.40 -29.18
C LEU A 194 -16.80 22.09 -28.26
N PRO A 195 -17.75 22.85 -28.83
CA PRO A 195 -18.93 23.27 -28.09
C PRO A 195 -19.68 22.08 -27.52
N ARG A 196 -20.41 22.29 -26.43
CA ARG A 196 -21.23 21.25 -25.80
C ARG A 196 -22.16 20.60 -26.83
N PRO A 197 -22.15 19.25 -26.97
CA PRO A 197 -22.92 18.56 -27.98
C PRO A 197 -24.42 18.73 -27.72
N ARG A 198 -25.19 18.74 -28.81
CA ARG A 198 -26.63 19.01 -28.79
C ARG A 198 -27.43 17.82 -29.27
N ALA A 199 -28.68 17.76 -28.84
CA ALA A 199 -29.65 16.90 -29.50
C ALA A 199 -29.74 17.27 -31.00
N ASP A 200 -29.96 16.26 -31.84
CA ASP A 200 -30.03 16.37 -33.29
C ASP A 200 -28.73 16.84 -33.98
N GLN A 201 -27.59 16.78 -33.28
CA GLN A 201 -26.28 16.98 -33.86
C GLN A 201 -25.92 15.78 -34.76
N LEU A 202 -25.39 16.04 -35.95
CA LEU A 202 -25.04 15.00 -36.93
C LEU A 202 -23.66 14.43 -36.60
N TYR A 203 -23.57 13.10 -36.59
CA TYR A 203 -22.33 12.34 -36.54
C TYR A 203 -22.26 11.40 -37.74
N GLU A 204 -21.06 11.19 -38.26
CA GLU A 204 -20.84 10.36 -39.44
C GLU A 204 -19.50 9.63 -39.40
N LEU A 205 -19.48 8.48 -40.08
CA LEU A 205 -18.29 7.69 -40.38
C LEU A 205 -18.01 7.81 -41.87
N THR A 206 -16.79 8.18 -42.23
CA THR A 206 -16.34 8.19 -43.62
C THR A 206 -15.13 7.29 -43.83
N LEU A 207 -15.02 6.73 -45.04
CA LEU A 207 -13.86 5.94 -45.44
C LEU A 207 -12.83 6.83 -46.13
N GLU A 208 -11.87 7.31 -45.36
CA GLU A 208 -10.82 8.21 -45.83
C GLU A 208 -9.57 7.45 -46.26
N GLN A 209 -8.65 8.16 -46.90
CA GLN A 209 -7.30 7.68 -47.16
C GLN A 209 -6.49 7.49 -45.86
N ALA A 210 -5.40 6.74 -45.93
CA ALA A 210 -4.49 6.56 -44.80
C ALA A 210 -4.06 7.92 -44.21
N GLY A 211 -4.18 8.06 -42.88
CA GLY A 211 -3.96 9.34 -42.18
C GLY A 211 -5.16 10.27 -42.11
N GLY A 212 -6.29 9.92 -42.72
CA GLY A 212 -7.54 10.69 -42.71
C GLY A 212 -7.68 11.68 -43.86
N SER A 213 -8.72 12.50 -43.79
CA SER A 213 -9.00 13.53 -44.79
C SER A 213 -7.87 14.59 -44.84
N PRO A 214 -7.40 14.96 -46.03
CA PRO A 214 -6.36 15.97 -46.19
C PRO A 214 -6.89 17.40 -46.09
N THR A 215 -8.21 17.58 -46.17
CA THR A 215 -8.85 18.91 -46.24
C THR A 215 -9.39 19.39 -44.90
N GLY A 216 -9.34 18.54 -43.87
CA GLY A 216 -10.04 18.80 -42.60
C GLY A 216 -11.56 18.73 -42.71
N ARG A 217 -12.09 18.19 -43.80
CA ARG A 217 -13.51 17.94 -44.03
C ARG A 217 -13.73 16.52 -44.59
N PRO A 218 -14.89 15.89 -44.42
CA PRO A 218 -15.15 14.58 -45.01
C PRO A 218 -14.91 14.58 -46.52
N THR A 219 -14.05 13.68 -47.01
CA THR A 219 -13.71 13.55 -48.45
C THR A 219 -14.05 12.18 -49.03
N GLY A 220 -14.14 11.16 -48.17
CA GLY A 220 -14.48 9.81 -48.54
C GLY A 220 -15.99 9.53 -48.57
N PRO A 221 -16.40 8.35 -49.05
CA PRO A 221 -17.79 7.92 -48.98
C PRO A 221 -18.24 7.79 -47.52
N ILE A 222 -19.48 8.17 -47.25
CA ILE A 222 -20.11 8.01 -45.94
C ILE A 222 -20.49 6.54 -45.77
N LEU A 223 -19.99 5.92 -44.70
CA LEU A 223 -20.30 4.54 -44.33
C LEU A 223 -21.56 4.46 -43.48
N ALA A 224 -21.70 5.40 -42.55
CA ALA A 224 -22.86 5.51 -41.67
C ALA A 224 -23.02 6.93 -41.15
N LYS A 225 -24.26 7.32 -40.85
CA LYS A 225 -24.58 8.63 -40.25
C LYS A 225 -25.78 8.54 -39.33
N GLY A 226 -25.90 9.49 -38.41
CA GLY A 226 -26.97 9.51 -37.44
C GLY A 226 -27.03 10.82 -36.66
N PHE A 227 -28.20 11.08 -36.08
CA PHE A 227 -28.42 12.24 -35.24
C PHE A 227 -28.37 11.86 -33.77
N ALA A 228 -27.72 12.68 -32.98
CA ALA A 228 -27.52 12.43 -31.57
C ALA A 228 -28.80 12.68 -30.76
N ARG A 229 -28.99 11.89 -29.70
CA ARG A 229 -30.05 12.04 -28.71
C ARG A 229 -29.42 12.15 -27.32
N MET A 230 -30.08 12.89 -26.44
CA MET A 230 -29.71 12.89 -25.02
C MET A 230 -30.00 11.48 -24.45
N PRO A 231 -29.11 10.93 -23.60
CA PRO A 231 -29.43 9.73 -22.83
C PRO A 231 -30.67 10.00 -21.97
N ARG A 232 -31.54 8.99 -21.82
CA ARG A 232 -32.74 9.05 -20.99
C ARG A 232 -32.58 8.19 -19.75
#